data_AF-A0AA88EC14-F1
#
_entry.id   AF-A0AA88EC14-F1
#
_cell.length_a   1.000
_cell.length_b   1.000
_cell.length_c   1.000
_cell.angle_alpha   90.00
_cell.angle_beta   90.00
_cell.angle_gamma   90.00
#
_symmetry.space_group_name_H-M   'P 1'
#
loop_
_entity.id
_entity.type
_entity.pdbx_description
1 polymer ?
#
loop_
_entity_poly.entity_id
_entity_poly.type
_entity_poly.pdbx_seq_one_letter_code
_entity_poly.pdbx_strand_id
1 'polypeptide(L)'
;MENFIDFNGPVRYRIEPYNGSLPTLVLNPYSWTKISSIVFVDSPVGTGFSYAKTSSASEVGDLKQVQGLFQFFKKWLTDHPEFMLNPIYIAGDSYSGITVPILVQQISNGIEESILPPINLQGYILGNPATGRDNNYKIPFAHGMALISDELYK
;
A
#
# COMPACT_ATOMS: atom_id res chain seq x y z
N MET A 1 -8.26 0.22 -3.05
CA MET A 1 -9.56 -0.27 -2.50
C MET A 1 -9.51 -1.65 -1.86
N GLU A 2 -8.77 -2.61 -2.42
CA GLU A 2 -8.69 -4.00 -1.96
C GLU A 2 -8.42 -4.13 -0.43
N ASN A 3 -7.35 -3.50 0.06
CA ASN A 3 -7.01 -3.51 1.50
C ASN A 3 -8.11 -2.96 2.43
N PHE A 4 -9.00 -2.09 1.94
CA PHE A 4 -10.10 -1.52 2.72
C PHE A 4 -11.29 -2.49 2.88
N ILE A 5 -11.53 -3.37 1.90
CA ILE A 5 -12.71 -4.25 1.90
C ILE A 5 -12.33 -5.72 2.18
N ASP A 6 -11.23 -6.20 1.60
CA ASP A 6 -10.95 -7.64 1.55
C ASP A 6 -9.94 -8.09 2.60
N PHE A 7 -9.14 -7.16 3.14
CA PHE A 7 -8.11 -7.47 4.13
C PHE A 7 -8.34 -6.78 5.48
N ASN A 8 -7.72 -5.61 5.67
CA ASN A 8 -7.50 -5.04 7.00
C ASN A 8 -8.50 -3.94 7.35
N GLY A 9 -9.28 -3.46 6.38
CA GLY A 9 -10.26 -2.40 6.59
C GLY A 9 -11.49 -2.83 7.40
N PRO A 10 -12.36 -1.86 7.74
CA PRO A 10 -13.41 -2.00 8.75
C PRO A 10 -14.59 -2.87 8.31
N VAL A 11 -14.72 -3.10 7.01
CA VAL A 11 -15.86 -3.80 6.40
C VAL A 11 -15.37 -4.81 5.38
N ARG A 12 -16.23 -5.77 5.06
CA ARG A 12 -16.05 -6.74 3.98
C ARG A 12 -17.36 -7.01 3.25
N TYR A 13 -17.29 -7.54 2.04
CA TYR A 13 -18.48 -8.02 1.37
C TYR A 13 -19.09 -9.21 2.11
N ARG A 14 -20.42 -9.22 2.22
CA ARG A 14 -21.18 -10.40 2.60
C ARG A 14 -21.18 -11.36 1.41
N ILE A 15 -20.67 -12.57 1.62
CA ILE A 15 -20.61 -13.60 0.58
C ILE A 15 -21.99 -14.23 0.46
N GLU A 16 -22.74 -13.84 -0.56
CA GLU A 16 -24.06 -14.34 -0.90
C GLU A 16 -24.20 -14.47 -2.42
N PRO A 17 -25.09 -15.36 -2.92
CA PRO A 17 -25.38 -15.44 -4.35
C PRO A 17 -25.86 -14.09 -4.91
N TYR A 18 -25.34 -13.70 -6.07
CA TYR A 18 -25.76 -12.47 -6.73
C TYR A 18 -27.24 -12.55 -7.12
N ASN A 19 -28.03 -11.61 -6.61
CA ASN A 19 -29.48 -11.54 -6.79
C ASN A 19 -29.93 -10.30 -7.59
N GLY A 20 -29.00 -9.56 -8.20
CA GLY A 20 -29.28 -8.32 -8.92
C GLY A 20 -29.24 -7.04 -8.08
N SER A 21 -29.09 -7.13 -6.74
CA SER A 21 -28.92 -5.97 -5.87
C SER A 21 -27.46 -5.56 -5.70
N LEU A 22 -27.24 -4.40 -5.09
CA LEU A 22 -25.91 -3.99 -4.64
C LEU A 22 -25.36 -4.98 -3.59
N PRO A 23 -24.03 -5.15 -3.52
CA PRO A 23 -23.40 -5.94 -2.47
C PRO A 23 -23.71 -5.40 -1.07
N THR A 24 -23.93 -6.30 -0.12
CA THR A 24 -24.07 -5.93 1.30
C THR A 24 -22.71 -5.91 1.97
N LEU A 25 -22.43 -4.87 2.76
CA LEU A 25 -21.22 -4.77 3.58
C LEU A 25 -21.50 -5.24 5.02
N VAL A 26 -20.54 -5.94 5.62
CA VAL A 26 -20.56 -6.35 7.03
C VAL A 26 -19.27 -5.94 7.72
N LEU A 27 -19.33 -5.72 9.03
CA LEU A 27 -18.14 -5.37 9.81
C LEU A 27 -17.10 -6.49 9.77
N ASN A 28 -15.84 -6.11 9.64
CA ASN A 28 -14.70 -6.99 9.76
C ASN A 28 -14.29 -7.10 11.24
N PRO A 29 -14.47 -8.26 11.90
CA PRO A 29 -14.10 -8.42 13.31
C PRO A 29 -12.59 -8.39 13.55
N TYR A 30 -11.76 -8.49 12.51
CA TYR A 30 -10.30 -8.48 12.60
C TYR A 30 -9.68 -7.20 12.00
N SER A 31 -10.48 -6.15 11.80
CA SER A 31 -9.98 -4.91 11.21
C SER A 31 -8.89 -4.27 12.07
N TRP A 32 -7.86 -3.77 11.40
CA TRP A 32 -6.79 -2.99 12.03
C TRP A 32 -7.29 -1.63 12.53
N THR A 33 -8.41 -1.13 12.01
CA THR A 33 -9.01 0.14 12.47
C THR A 33 -9.52 0.09 13.90
N LYS A 34 -9.56 -1.09 14.53
CA LYS A 34 -9.87 -1.26 15.95
C LYS A 34 -8.80 -0.70 16.87
N ILE A 35 -7.54 -0.60 16.40
CA ILE A 35 -6.39 -0.18 17.21
C ILE A 35 -5.57 0.93 16.56
N SER A 36 -5.88 1.32 15.33
CA SER A 36 -5.17 2.37 14.60
C SER A 36 -6.10 3.20 13.71
N SER A 37 -5.68 4.41 13.37
CA SER A 37 -6.26 5.19 12.27
C SER A 37 -5.52 4.83 10.98
N ILE A 38 -6.26 4.50 9.92
CA ILE A 38 -5.67 4.04 8.65
C ILE A 38 -6.16 4.92 7.51
N VAL A 39 -5.20 5.41 6.72
CA VAL A 39 -5.46 6.14 5.47
C VAL A 39 -5.11 5.22 4.31
N PHE A 40 -6.12 4.85 3.51
CA PHE A 40 -5.93 4.05 2.30
C PHE A 40 -5.79 4.98 1.10
N VAL A 41 -4.73 4.81 0.33
CA VAL A 41 -4.40 5.67 -0.81
C VAL A 41 -4.36 4.85 -2.09
N ASP A 42 -5.24 5.16 -3.04
CA ASP A 42 -5.14 4.58 -4.38
C ASP A 42 -3.99 5.29 -5.13
N SER A 43 -2.98 4.52 -5.53
CA SER A 43 -1.75 5.04 -6.14
C SER A 43 -1.08 3.96 -7.00
N PRO A 44 -0.47 4.29 -8.15
CA PRO A 44 -0.30 5.63 -8.74
C PRO A 44 -1.57 6.16 -9.42
N VAL A 45 -1.45 7.30 -10.12
CA VAL A 45 -2.46 7.79 -11.05
C VAL A 45 -2.91 6.65 -12.00
N GLY A 46 -4.22 6.52 -12.18
CA GLY A 46 -4.85 5.42 -12.93
C GLY A 46 -5.31 4.25 -12.04
N THR A 47 -4.95 4.24 -10.76
CA THR A 47 -5.38 3.20 -9.80
C THR A 47 -6.67 3.61 -9.12
N GLY A 48 -7.67 2.73 -9.10
CA GLY A 48 -8.94 2.94 -8.39
C GLY A 48 -9.60 4.26 -8.78
N PHE A 49 -9.71 5.18 -7.83
CA PHE A 49 -10.29 6.51 -8.08
C PHE A 49 -9.27 7.62 -8.36
N SER A 50 -7.96 7.33 -8.36
CA SER A 50 -6.92 8.31 -8.67
C SER A 50 -6.79 8.52 -10.18
N TYR A 51 -6.95 9.76 -10.65
CA TYR A 51 -6.91 10.10 -12.08
C TYR A 51 -6.12 11.38 -12.38
N ALA A 52 -5.65 11.50 -13.62
CA ALA A 52 -4.99 12.70 -14.15
C ALA A 52 -5.89 13.44 -15.13
N LYS A 53 -5.71 14.76 -15.20
CA LYS A 53 -6.39 15.64 -16.16
C LYS A 53 -5.55 15.94 -17.42
N THR A 54 -4.27 15.57 -17.42
CA THR A 54 -3.34 15.80 -18.53
C THR A 54 -2.51 14.55 -18.78
N SER A 55 -2.08 14.35 -20.03
CA SER A 55 -1.27 13.19 -20.41
C SER A 55 0.09 13.15 -19.70
N SER A 56 0.68 14.31 -19.42
CA SER A 56 1.93 14.41 -18.64
C SER A 56 1.75 13.98 -17.18
N ALA A 57 0.57 14.17 -16.61
CA ALA A 57 0.25 13.75 -15.25
C ALA A 57 -0.15 12.27 -15.15
N SER A 58 -0.42 11.61 -16.29
CA SER A 58 -0.68 10.15 -16.35
C SER A 58 0.59 9.30 -16.52
N GLU A 59 1.78 9.91 -16.55
CA GLU A 59 3.03 9.17 -16.55
C GLU A 59 3.17 8.34 -15.27
N VAL A 60 3.57 7.07 -15.42
CA VAL A 60 3.72 6.11 -14.33
C VAL A 60 5.17 5.62 -14.22
N GLY A 61 5.59 5.26 -13.01
CA GLY A 61 6.90 4.71 -12.70
C GLY A 61 7.20 4.83 -11.21
N ASP A 62 8.08 3.99 -10.68
CA ASP A 62 8.30 3.87 -9.23
C ASP A 62 8.61 5.21 -8.56
N LEU A 63 9.57 5.96 -9.12
CA LEU A 63 9.95 7.27 -8.57
C LEU A 63 8.82 8.30 -8.70
N LYS A 64 8.04 8.25 -9.78
CA LYS A 64 6.90 9.15 -10.01
C LYS A 64 5.78 8.86 -9.02
N GLN A 65 5.50 7.57 -8.77
CA GLN A 65 4.55 7.12 -7.77
C GLN A 65 4.96 7.58 -6.38
N VAL A 66 6.23 7.39 -6.01
CA VAL A 66 6.76 7.80 -4.72
C VAL A 66 6.68 9.33 -4.55
N GLN A 67 7.04 10.12 -5.57
CA GLN A 67 6.87 11.57 -5.55
C GLN A 67 5.40 11.97 -5.33
N GLY A 68 4.47 11.31 -6.02
CA GLY A 68 3.04 11.53 -5.83
C GLY A 68 2.56 11.22 -4.42
N LEU A 69 3.00 10.09 -3.86
CA LEU A 69 2.70 9.67 -2.49
C LEU A 69 3.30 10.63 -1.45
N PHE A 70 4.54 11.08 -1.65
CA PHE A 70 5.18 12.06 -0.76
C PHE A 70 4.43 13.39 -0.76
N GLN A 71 4.01 13.87 -1.94
CA GLN A 71 3.20 15.07 -2.06
C GLN A 71 1.81 14.92 -1.43
N PHE A 72 1.16 13.76 -1.60
CA PHE A 72 -0.08 13.43 -0.91
C PHE A 72 0.12 13.47 0.60
N PHE A 73 1.13 12.78 1.13
CA PHE A 73 1.42 12.69 2.56
C PHE A 73 1.64 14.07 3.18
N LYS A 74 2.47 14.90 2.53
CA LYS A 74 2.72 16.28 2.96
C LYS A 74 1.43 17.10 3.03
N LYS A 75 0.62 17.07 1.97
CA LYS A 75 -0.64 17.84 1.91
C LYS A 75 -1.66 17.33 2.92
N TRP A 76 -1.80 16.02 3.03
CA TRP A 76 -2.74 15.40 3.97
C TRP A 76 -2.43 15.79 5.42
N LEU A 77 -1.16 15.79 5.83
CA LEU A 77 -0.77 16.23 7.16
C LEU A 77 -0.91 17.74 7.39
N THR A 78 -0.70 18.56 6.35
CA THR A 78 -0.99 20.00 6.44
C THR A 78 -2.48 20.25 6.66
N ASP A 79 -3.34 19.49 5.99
CA ASP A 79 -4.80 19.63 6.09
C ASP A 79 -5.36 19.00 7.38
N HIS A 80 -4.63 18.06 8.00
CA HIS A 80 -5.02 17.34 9.22
C HIS A 80 -3.92 17.41 10.30
N PRO A 81 -3.60 18.62 10.79
CA PRO A 81 -2.47 18.84 11.70
C PRO A 81 -2.59 18.10 13.04
N GLU A 82 -3.80 17.71 13.45
CA GLU A 82 -4.07 16.93 14.66
C GLU A 82 -3.39 15.55 14.65
N PHE A 83 -3.03 15.02 13.48
CA PHE A 83 -2.33 13.74 13.34
C PHE A 83 -0.81 13.85 13.37
N MET A 84 -0.22 15.05 13.40
CA MET A 84 1.25 15.22 13.33
C MET A 84 2.00 14.56 14.50
N LEU A 85 1.39 14.51 15.68
CA LEU A 85 1.99 13.92 16.89
C LEU A 85 1.81 12.39 16.96
N ASN A 86 0.92 11.83 16.14
CA ASN A 86 0.65 10.40 16.18
C ASN A 86 1.85 9.62 15.65
N PRO A 87 2.16 8.45 16.23
CA PRO A 87 3.08 7.50 15.61
C PRO A 87 2.62 7.14 14.20
N ILE A 88 3.47 7.39 13.20
CA ILE A 88 3.16 7.11 11.79
C ILE A 88 3.94 5.88 11.33
N TYR A 89 3.22 4.96 10.72
CA TYR A 89 3.76 3.82 10.00
C TYR A 89 3.28 3.84 8.56
N ILE A 90 4.17 3.54 7.62
CA ILE A 90 3.80 3.36 6.21
C ILE A 90 3.70 1.86 5.93
N ALA A 91 2.56 1.39 5.45
CA ALA A 91 2.37 -0.03 5.17
C ALA A 91 2.08 -0.28 3.70
N GLY A 92 2.47 -1.45 3.20
CA GLY A 92 2.11 -1.89 1.86
C GLY A 92 2.35 -3.38 1.68
N ASP A 93 1.86 -3.92 0.57
CA ASP A 93 2.00 -5.31 0.22
C ASP A 93 2.46 -5.49 -1.23
N SER A 94 2.96 -6.69 -1.54
CA SER A 94 3.33 -7.07 -2.91
C SER A 94 4.32 -6.09 -3.54
N TYR A 95 3.98 -5.45 -4.65
CA TYR A 95 4.84 -4.49 -5.36
C TYR A 95 5.21 -3.25 -4.53
N SER A 96 4.43 -2.95 -3.48
CA SER A 96 4.72 -1.86 -2.54
C SER A 96 6.06 -2.04 -1.81
N GLY A 97 6.62 -3.26 -1.82
CA GLY A 97 7.98 -3.52 -1.35
C GLY A 97 9.07 -2.71 -2.07
N ILE A 98 8.80 -2.21 -3.27
CA ILE A 98 9.68 -1.29 -3.99
C ILE A 98 9.43 0.16 -3.55
N THR A 99 8.18 0.59 -3.51
CA THR A 99 7.83 2.01 -3.36
C THR A 99 7.80 2.49 -1.91
N VAL A 100 7.34 1.68 -0.96
CA VAL A 100 7.23 2.06 0.47
C VAL A 100 8.58 2.38 1.09
N PRO A 101 9.65 1.56 0.92
CA PRO A 101 10.96 1.91 1.48
C PRO A 101 11.51 3.23 0.94
N ILE A 102 11.33 3.49 -0.36
CA ILE A 102 11.78 4.74 -0.99
C ILE A 102 10.97 5.93 -0.44
N LEU A 103 9.66 5.79 -0.28
CA LEU A 103 8.80 6.81 0.30
C LEU A 103 9.20 7.13 1.74
N VAL A 104 9.43 6.10 2.57
CA VAL A 104 9.85 6.27 3.97
C VAL A 104 11.18 6.99 4.04
N GLN A 105 12.14 6.65 3.17
CA GLN A 105 13.41 7.36 3.08
C GLN A 105 13.22 8.83 2.71
N GLN A 106 12.35 9.14 1.74
CA GLN A 106 12.04 10.53 1.38
C GLN A 106 11.38 11.30 2.51
N ILE A 107 10.50 10.68 3.28
CA ILE A 107 9.90 11.29 4.47
C ILE A 107 10.97 11.56 5.52
N SER A 108 11.83 10.59 5.82
CA SER A 108 12.93 10.74 6.77
C SER A 108 13.85 11.90 6.40
N ASN A 109 14.32 11.93 5.15
CA ASN A 109 15.18 13.02 4.65
C ASN A 109 14.44 14.36 4.69
N GLY A 110 13.16 14.38 4.32
CA GLY A 110 12.34 15.58 4.36
C GLY A 110 12.16 16.16 5.77
N ILE A 111 12.18 15.32 6.81
CA ILE A 111 12.18 15.76 8.22
C ILE A 111 13.55 16.36 8.56
N GLU A 112 14.65 15.65 8.25
CA GLU A 112 16.02 16.12 8.52
C GLU A 112 16.34 17.45 7.83
N GLU A 113 15.88 17.63 6.59
CA GLU A 113 16.08 18.83 5.78
C GLU A 113 15.05 19.94 6.10
N SER A 114 14.16 19.75 7.08
CA SER A 114 13.10 20.70 7.44
C SER A 114 12.12 21.05 6.30
N ILE A 115 11.97 20.16 5.31
CA ILE A 115 10.97 20.24 4.24
C ILE A 115 9.58 19.81 4.74
N LEU A 116 9.57 18.92 5.73
CA LEU A 116 8.42 18.47 6.49
C LEU A 116 8.53 18.93 7.96
N PRO A 117 7.41 19.16 8.66
CA PRO A 117 7.44 19.37 10.11
C PRO A 117 8.00 18.12 10.82
N PRO A 118 8.40 18.23 12.10
CA PRO A 118 8.85 17.09 12.89
C PRO A 118 7.70 16.12 13.11
N ILE A 119 7.61 15.12 12.23
CA ILE A 119 6.60 14.07 12.23
C ILE A 119 7.15 12.86 12.98
N ASN A 120 6.28 12.20 13.74
CA ASN A 120 6.63 11.02 14.52
C ASN A 120 6.66 9.73 13.65
N LEU A 121 7.54 9.68 12.64
CA LEU A 121 7.72 8.51 11.77
C LEU A 121 8.41 7.37 12.55
N GLN A 122 7.72 6.23 12.71
CA GLN A 122 8.22 5.09 13.48
C GLN A 122 8.75 3.94 12.61
N GLY A 123 8.30 3.83 11.37
CA GLY A 123 8.81 2.81 10.45
C GLY A 123 7.80 2.41 9.37
N TYR A 124 7.99 1.22 8.84
CA TYR A 124 7.14 0.68 7.78
C TYR A 124 6.93 -0.82 7.89
N ILE A 125 5.83 -1.31 7.29
CA ILE A 125 5.40 -2.71 7.34
C ILE A 125 5.18 -3.19 5.91
N LEU A 126 5.72 -4.37 5.58
CA LEU A 126 5.59 -4.97 4.26
C LEU A 126 5.00 -6.39 4.32
N GLY A 127 3.88 -6.61 3.64
CA GLY A 127 3.27 -7.93 3.45
C GLY A 127 3.72 -8.55 2.14
N ASN A 128 4.40 -9.71 2.20
CA ASN A 128 4.88 -10.44 1.01
C ASN A 128 5.52 -9.55 -0.08
N PRO A 129 6.50 -8.69 0.27
CA PRO A 129 7.01 -7.67 -0.64
C PRO A 129 7.84 -8.22 -1.78
N ALA A 130 7.77 -7.54 -2.93
CA ALA A 130 8.86 -7.52 -3.89
C ALA A 130 10.02 -6.68 -3.33
N THR A 131 11.18 -7.28 -3.09
CA THR A 131 12.37 -6.59 -2.53
C THR A 131 13.53 -6.45 -3.52
N GLY A 132 13.38 -7.02 -4.72
CA GLY A 132 14.41 -7.04 -5.75
C GLY A 132 13.96 -7.80 -6.99
N ARG A 133 14.85 -7.92 -7.98
CA ARG A 133 14.58 -8.65 -9.23
C ARG A 133 14.97 -10.13 -9.18
N ASP A 134 15.65 -10.56 -8.13
CA ASP A 134 16.02 -11.97 -7.99
C ASP A 134 14.76 -12.80 -7.71
N ASN A 135 14.48 -13.72 -8.63
CA ASN A 135 13.34 -14.63 -8.58
C ASN A 135 13.80 -16.10 -8.50
N ASN A 136 15.06 -16.35 -8.17
CA ASN A 136 15.67 -17.69 -8.13
C ASN A 136 14.99 -18.61 -7.11
N TYR A 137 14.23 -18.06 -6.16
CA TYR A 137 13.43 -18.85 -5.22
C TYR A 137 12.19 -19.50 -5.85
N LYS A 138 11.67 -19.00 -6.98
CA LYS A 138 10.36 -19.42 -7.51
C LYS A 138 10.33 -20.89 -7.94
N ILE A 139 11.36 -21.34 -8.66
CA ILE A 139 11.44 -22.72 -9.16
C ILE A 139 11.66 -23.71 -8.00
N PRO A 140 12.61 -23.50 -7.09
CA PRO A 140 12.74 -24.33 -5.88
C PRO A 140 11.49 -24.32 -5.00
N PHE A 141 10.82 -23.19 -4.84
CA PHE A 141 9.57 -23.10 -4.08
C PHE A 141 8.45 -23.92 -4.73
N ALA A 142 8.25 -23.78 -6.05
CA ALA A 142 7.23 -24.52 -6.77
C ALA A 142 7.47 -26.04 -6.70
N HIS A 143 8.73 -26.47 -6.81
CA HIS A 143 9.10 -27.87 -6.67
C HIS A 143 8.91 -28.37 -5.24
N GLY A 144 9.39 -27.64 -4.24
CA GLY A 144 9.23 -27.98 -2.82
C GLY A 144 7.78 -28.04 -2.33
N MET A 145 6.87 -27.35 -3.03
CA MET A 145 5.43 -27.37 -2.78
C MET A 145 4.67 -28.36 -3.69
N ALA A 146 5.38 -29.19 -4.46
CA ALA A 146 4.82 -30.15 -5.41
C ALA A 146 3.89 -29.54 -6.48
N LEU A 147 4.12 -28.27 -6.84
CA LEU A 147 3.39 -27.59 -7.92
C LEU A 147 3.95 -27.93 -9.31
N ILE A 148 5.21 -28.38 -9.37
CA ILE A 148 5.86 -28.85 -10.59
C ILE A 148 6.52 -30.21 -10.34
N SER A 149 6.63 -31.02 -11.39
CA SER A 149 7.26 -32.34 -11.33
C SER A 149 8.79 -32.25 -11.24
N ASP A 150 9.43 -33.35 -10.84
CA ASP A 150 10.89 -33.50 -10.91
C ASP A 150 11.45 -33.32 -12.33
N GLU A 151 10.65 -33.60 -13.36
CA GLU A 151 11.03 -33.40 -14.77
C GLU A 151 11.09 -31.91 -15.12
N LEU A 152 10.15 -31.10 -14.62
CA LEU A 152 10.15 -29.64 -14.85
C LEU A 152 11.16 -28.89 -13.97
N TYR A 153 11.65 -29.52 -12.91
CA TYR A 153 12.63 -28.92 -11.99
C TYR A 153 14.08 -29.08 -12.47
N LYS A 154 14.37 -30.10 -13.28
CA LYS A 154 15.70 -30.42 -13.81
C LYS A 154 16.01 -29.66 -15.10
#